data_AF-A0A7H4LZR2-F1
#
_entry.id   AF-A0A7H4LZR2-F1
#
_cell.length_a   1.000
_cell.length_b   1.000
_cell.length_c   1.000
_cell.angle_alpha   90.00
_cell.angle_beta   90.00
_cell.angle_gamma   90.00
#
_symmetry.space_group_name_H-M   'P 1'
#
loop_
_entity.id
_entity.type
_entity.pdbx_description
1 polymer ?
#
loop_
_entity_poly.entity_id
_entity_poly.type
_entity_poly.pdbx_seq_one_letter_code
_entity_poly.pdbx_strand_id
1 'polypeptide(L)'
;MMEGNQQVSLGIGDSTPGGEAKIVAIFPDRLIVNYRGRNEAIPLFNDPPAAGKNSAAPPARQLAQELRAQPQNILHYLNISPVMVNDKLSGYRLNPGKDPALFRQAGLKENDLAIALNGLDLRDKEQSRQALAQLPELTEITLTVERDGQKQDIYLALRDE
;
A
#
# COMPACT_ATOMS: atom_id res chain seq x y z
N MET A 1 38.31 1.18 -22.17
CA MET A 1 37.36 0.49 -23.05
C MET A 1 36.38 -0.23 -22.13
N MET A 2 35.14 0.26 -22.02
CA MET A 2 34.06 -0.38 -21.24
C MET A 2 32.81 -0.28 -22.12
N GLU A 3 32.60 -1.30 -22.96
CA GLU A 3 31.40 -1.51 -23.75
C GLU A 3 30.33 -2.17 -22.89
N GLY A 4 29.06 -1.81 -23.10
CA GLY A 4 27.94 -2.52 -22.50
C GLY A 4 26.63 -1.76 -22.33
N ASN A 5 26.38 -0.65 -23.03
CA ASN A 5 25.05 -0.05 -23.08
C ASN A 5 24.19 -0.77 -24.14
N GLN A 6 23.95 -2.07 -23.96
CA GLN A 6 23.08 -2.87 -24.82
C GLN A 6 21.62 -2.51 -24.52
N GLN A 7 21.05 -1.63 -25.32
CA GLN A 7 19.61 -1.50 -25.43
C GLN A 7 19.06 -2.77 -26.11
N VAL A 8 18.30 -3.57 -25.38
CA VAL A 8 17.62 -4.75 -25.91
C VAL A 8 16.13 -4.42 -26.03
N SER A 9 15.58 -4.58 -27.23
CA SER A 9 14.14 -4.50 -27.44
C SER A 9 13.50 -5.81 -26.95
N LEU A 10 12.63 -5.72 -25.96
CA LEU A 10 11.94 -6.88 -25.38
C LEU A 10 10.44 -6.78 -25.63
N GLY A 11 9.83 -7.86 -26.09
CA GLY A 11 8.40 -7.99 -26.33
C GLY A 11 7.67 -8.81 -25.26
N ILE A 12 6.34 -8.80 -25.32
CA ILE A 12 5.50 -9.68 -24.51
C ILE A 12 5.82 -11.13 -24.92
N GLY A 13 6.18 -11.96 -23.95
CA GLY A 13 6.61 -13.35 -24.17
C GLY A 13 8.12 -13.56 -24.13
N ASP A 14 8.93 -12.51 -24.19
CA ASP A 14 10.39 -12.60 -24.09
C ASP A 14 10.85 -12.79 -22.64
N SER A 15 12.06 -13.34 -22.48
CA SER A 15 12.72 -13.46 -21.18
C SER A 15 13.49 -12.19 -20.87
N THR A 16 13.51 -11.78 -19.60
CA THR A 16 14.29 -10.62 -19.17
C THR A 16 15.80 -10.87 -19.33
N PRO A 17 16.63 -9.83 -19.51
CA PRO A 17 18.08 -9.98 -19.50
C PRO A 17 18.52 -10.55 -18.15
N GLY A 18 19.11 -11.75 -18.15
CA GLY A 18 19.36 -12.55 -16.93
C GLY A 18 18.55 -13.84 -16.83
N GLY A 19 17.57 -14.07 -17.71
CA GLY A 19 17.03 -15.39 -18.07
C GLY A 19 16.03 -16.04 -17.11
N GLU A 20 15.76 -15.46 -15.95
CA GLU A 20 14.91 -16.13 -14.94
C GLU A 20 13.44 -15.64 -14.90
N ALA A 21 13.10 -14.55 -15.58
CA ALA A 21 11.76 -13.97 -15.60
C ALA A 21 11.22 -13.84 -17.03
N LYS A 22 9.93 -14.15 -17.23
CA LYS A 22 9.24 -14.00 -18.52
C LYS A 22 8.31 -12.80 -18.53
N ILE A 23 8.41 -11.93 -19.53
CA ILE A 23 7.52 -10.76 -19.64
C ILE A 23 6.13 -11.24 -20.04
N VAL A 24 5.15 -10.97 -19.17
CA VAL A 24 3.74 -11.32 -19.41
C VAL A 24 2.90 -10.11 -19.79
N ALA A 25 3.30 -8.90 -19.39
CA ALA A 25 2.66 -7.66 -19.84
C ALA A 25 3.64 -6.49 -19.80
N ILE A 26 3.45 -5.53 -20.71
CA ILE A 26 4.24 -4.31 -20.81
C ILE A 26 3.30 -3.13 -20.60
N PHE A 27 3.61 -2.29 -19.61
CA PHE A 27 2.94 -1.03 -19.35
C PHE A 27 3.92 0.13 -19.56
N PRO A 28 3.43 1.37 -19.78
CA PRO A 28 4.29 2.53 -19.98
C PRO A 28 5.26 2.83 -18.83
N ASP A 29 4.91 2.45 -17.60
CA ASP A 29 5.66 2.73 -16.37
C ASP A 29 6.30 1.49 -15.71
N ARG A 30 5.88 0.29 -16.12
CA ARG A 30 6.29 -0.98 -15.49
C ARG A 30 6.16 -2.18 -16.43
N LEU A 31 6.96 -3.20 -16.18
CA LEU A 31 6.83 -4.52 -16.80
C LEU A 31 6.20 -5.48 -15.77
N ILE A 32 5.28 -6.32 -16.20
CA ILE A 32 4.86 -7.48 -15.41
C ILE A 32 5.61 -8.68 -15.94
N VAL A 33 6.31 -9.36 -15.03
CA VAL A 33 7.08 -10.56 -15.34
C VAL A 33 6.58 -11.73 -14.51
N ASN A 34 6.67 -12.94 -15.06
CA ASN A 34 6.47 -14.17 -14.31
C ASN A 34 7.85 -14.73 -13.94
N TYR A 35 8.19 -14.71 -12.66
CA TYR A 35 9.39 -15.29 -12.10
C TYR A 35 9.00 -16.52 -11.27
N ARG A 36 9.45 -17.71 -11.72
CA ARG A 36 9.19 -18.99 -11.03
C ARG A 36 7.70 -19.23 -10.69
N GLY A 37 6.80 -18.84 -11.60
CA GLY A 37 5.35 -19.02 -11.44
C GLY A 37 4.64 -17.90 -10.68
N ARG A 38 5.36 -16.87 -10.19
CA ARG A 38 4.77 -15.68 -9.54
C ARG A 38 4.87 -14.47 -10.44
N ASN A 39 3.81 -13.67 -10.50
CA ASN A 39 3.82 -12.42 -11.26
C ASN A 39 4.40 -11.30 -10.39
N GLU A 40 5.45 -10.63 -10.88
CA GLU A 40 6.13 -9.50 -10.24
C GLU A 40 6.14 -8.28 -11.17
N ALA A 41 6.09 -7.08 -10.59
CA ALA A 41 6.09 -5.82 -11.34
C ALA A 41 7.46 -5.13 -11.21
N ILE A 42 8.15 -4.95 -12.34
CA ILE A 42 9.45 -4.27 -12.41
C ILE A 42 9.25 -2.87 -13.01
N PRO A 43 9.58 -1.79 -12.29
CA PRO A 43 9.52 -0.44 -12.83
C PRO A 43 10.55 -0.23 -13.94
N LEU A 44 10.17 0.45 -15.03
CA LEU A 44 11.03 0.66 -16.21
C LEU A 44 12.09 1.75 -16.04
N PHE A 45 11.89 2.65 -15.07
CA PHE A 45 12.81 3.76 -14.80
C PHE A 45 13.27 3.68 -13.34
N ASN A 46 14.58 3.69 -13.14
CA ASN A 46 15.20 3.67 -11.82
C ASN A 46 15.24 5.06 -11.16
N ASP A 47 14.15 5.82 -11.31
CA ASP A 47 13.96 7.05 -10.56
C ASP A 47 13.31 6.72 -9.21
N PRO A 48 13.89 7.12 -8.06
CA PRO A 48 13.09 7.24 -6.84
C PRO A 48 11.90 8.16 -7.19
N PRO A 49 10.67 7.89 -6.73
CA PRO A 49 9.51 8.64 -7.18
C PRO A 49 9.68 10.10 -6.78
N ALA A 50 10.14 10.91 -7.74
CA ALA A 50 10.19 12.36 -7.62
C ALA A 50 8.74 12.81 -7.45
N ALA A 51 8.53 13.60 -6.41
CA ALA A 51 7.28 14.27 -6.11
C ALA A 51 6.82 15.11 -7.31
N GLY A 52 6.01 14.51 -8.19
CA GLY A 52 5.35 15.17 -9.29
C GLY A 52 4.19 15.99 -8.76
N LYS A 53 4.38 17.31 -8.72
CA LYS A 53 3.34 18.29 -8.44
C LYS A 53 2.20 18.17 -9.47
N ASN A 54 0.99 18.14 -8.96
CA ASN A 54 -0.28 18.45 -9.62
C ASN A 54 -0.80 17.46 -10.67
N SER A 55 -1.57 16.48 -10.20
CA SER A 55 -2.96 16.21 -10.63
C SER A 55 -3.55 15.21 -9.63
N ALA A 56 -4.67 15.58 -9.00
CA ALA A 56 -5.41 14.84 -7.97
C ALA A 56 -4.86 13.43 -7.66
N ALA A 57 -4.01 13.34 -6.63
CA ALA A 57 -3.56 12.05 -6.14
C ALA A 57 -4.80 11.24 -5.73
N PRO A 58 -4.90 9.95 -6.12
CA PRO A 58 -5.95 9.09 -5.58
C PRO A 58 -5.85 9.13 -4.05
N PRO A 59 -6.97 9.20 -3.32
CA PRO A 59 -6.99 9.40 -1.86
C PRO A 59 -6.02 8.45 -1.13
N ALA A 60 -5.91 7.25 -1.68
CA ALA A 60 -4.94 6.22 -1.41
C ALA A 60 -3.47 6.65 -1.22
N ARG A 61 -2.93 7.48 -2.12
CA ARG A 61 -1.52 7.93 -2.04
C ARG A 61 -1.34 9.04 -1.01
N GLN A 62 -2.39 9.83 -0.77
CA GLN A 62 -2.37 10.90 0.23
C GLN A 62 -2.35 10.28 1.64
N LEU A 63 -3.21 9.29 1.90
CA LEU A 63 -3.20 8.55 3.16
C LEU A 63 -1.82 7.97 3.48
N ALA A 64 -1.20 7.27 2.52
CA ALA A 64 0.10 6.64 2.73
C ALA A 64 1.24 7.65 2.95
N GLN A 65 1.10 8.89 2.51
CA GLN A 65 2.06 9.97 2.75
C GLN A 65 1.83 10.63 4.11
N GLU A 66 0.56 10.89 4.45
CA GLU A 66 0.16 11.49 5.74
C GLU A 66 0.52 10.58 6.91
N LEU A 67 0.34 9.26 6.78
CA LEU A 67 0.74 8.28 7.79
C LEU A 67 2.27 8.16 7.95
N ARG A 68 3.07 8.45 6.91
CA ARG A 68 4.54 8.47 7.00
C ARG A 68 5.07 9.71 7.70
N ALA A 69 4.32 10.80 7.67
CA ALA A 69 4.71 12.06 8.29
C ALA A 69 4.44 12.08 9.81
N GLN A 70 3.76 11.07 10.35
CA GLN A 70 3.39 11.02 11.77
C GLN A 70 4.51 10.40 12.61
N PRO A 71 4.86 11.00 13.77
CA PRO A 71 5.91 10.47 14.65
C PRO A 71 5.53 9.12 15.27
N GLN A 72 4.22 8.87 15.41
CA GLN A 72 3.64 7.58 15.74
C GLN A 72 3.70 6.71 14.48
N ASN A 73 4.79 5.96 14.29
CA ASN A 73 5.00 5.15 13.10
C ASN A 73 4.04 3.93 13.07
N ILE A 74 2.74 4.15 12.86
CA ILE A 74 1.77 3.08 12.61
C ILE A 74 2.25 2.19 11.45
N LEU A 75 2.98 2.78 10.50
CA LEU A 75 3.58 2.11 9.35
C LEU A 75 4.78 1.21 9.71
N HIS A 76 5.33 1.35 10.92
CA HIS A 76 6.29 0.38 11.46
C HIS A 76 5.59 -0.93 11.78
N TYR A 77 4.36 -0.85 12.31
CA TYR A 77 3.58 -2.00 12.76
C TYR A 77 2.64 -2.55 11.68
N LEU A 78 2.21 -1.71 10.75
CA LEU A 78 1.19 -1.99 9.74
C LEU A 78 1.69 -1.64 8.34
N ASN A 79 1.59 -2.58 7.43
CA ASN A 79 1.65 -2.30 6.00
C ASN A 79 0.23 -2.01 5.49
N ILE A 80 0.01 -0.80 5.01
CA ILE A 80 -1.29 -0.31 4.57
C ILE A 80 -1.25 -0.09 3.07
N SER A 81 -2.20 -0.68 2.34
CA SER A 81 -2.30 -0.56 0.89
C SER A 81 -3.74 -0.30 0.44
N PRO A 82 -3.99 0.67 -0.44
CA PRO A 82 -5.33 0.93 -0.96
C PRO A 82 -5.86 -0.25 -1.77
N VAL A 83 -7.15 -0.55 -1.65
CA VAL A 83 -7.85 -1.54 -2.47
C VAL A 83 -8.93 -0.82 -3.28
N MET A 84 -8.81 -0.91 -4.60
CA MET A 84 -9.76 -0.33 -5.55
C MET A 84 -10.64 -1.44 -6.13
N VAL A 85 -11.94 -1.22 -6.19
CA VAL A 85 -12.93 -2.11 -6.84
C VAL A 85 -13.79 -1.25 -7.75
N ASN A 86 -13.87 -1.59 -9.04
CA ASN A 86 -14.60 -0.81 -10.05
C ASN A 86 -14.20 0.69 -10.05
N ASP A 87 -12.89 0.97 -10.02
CA ASP A 87 -12.32 2.33 -9.94
C ASP A 87 -12.72 3.15 -8.70
N LYS A 88 -13.37 2.53 -7.72
CA LYS A 88 -13.73 3.15 -6.44
C LYS A 88 -12.89 2.58 -5.30
N LEU A 89 -12.50 3.43 -4.35
CA LEU A 89 -11.81 3.02 -3.14
C LEU A 89 -12.75 2.12 -2.31
N SER A 90 -12.39 0.85 -2.18
CA SER A 90 -13.11 -0.13 -1.37
C SER A 90 -12.64 -0.15 0.07
N GLY A 91 -11.39 0.27 0.34
CA GLY A 91 -10.81 0.34 1.67
C GLY A 91 -9.29 0.23 1.63
N TYR A 92 -8.69 -0.08 2.77
CA TYR A 92 -7.24 -0.21 2.94
C TYR A 92 -6.87 -1.57 3.50
N ARG A 93 -6.15 -2.36 2.69
CA ARG A 93 -5.61 -3.65 3.11
C ARG A 93 -4.55 -3.46 4.17
N LEU A 94 -4.68 -4.19 5.26
CA LEU A 94 -3.77 -4.23 6.39
C LEU A 94 -2.96 -5.53 6.34
N ASN A 95 -1.67 -5.39 6.54
CA ASN A 95 -0.73 -6.49 6.69
C ASN A 95 0.26 -6.18 7.81
N PRO A 96 0.91 -7.18 8.40
CA PRO A 96 1.96 -6.96 9.38
C PRO A 96 3.09 -6.10 8.78
N GLY A 97 3.55 -5.13 9.57
CA GLY A 97 4.70 -4.29 9.28
C GLY A 97 6.02 -4.97 9.65
N LYS A 98 7.04 -4.16 9.95
CA LYS A 98 8.35 -4.64 10.42
C LYS A 98 8.27 -5.22 11.82
N ASP A 99 7.47 -4.60 12.69
CA ASP A 99 7.17 -5.13 14.02
C ASP A 99 5.67 -5.48 14.11
N PRO A 100 5.29 -6.76 14.04
CA PRO A 100 3.90 -7.16 14.05
C PRO A 100 3.29 -7.24 15.46
N ALA A 101 3.96 -6.78 16.52
CA ALA A 101 3.46 -6.86 17.89
C ALA A 101 2.07 -6.22 18.03
N LEU A 102 1.93 -4.95 17.64
CA LEU A 102 0.65 -4.23 17.68
C LEU A 102 -0.41 -4.88 16.77
N PHE A 103 -0.02 -5.34 15.57
CA PHE A 103 -0.92 -6.02 14.64
C PHE A 103 -1.55 -7.27 15.27
N ARG A 104 -0.73 -8.10 15.91
CA ARG A 104 -1.17 -9.34 16.56
C ARG A 104 -1.94 -9.07 17.85
N GLN A 105 -1.46 -8.15 18.68
CA GLN A 105 -2.10 -7.77 19.95
C GLN A 105 -3.49 -7.18 19.74
N ALA A 106 -3.67 -6.37 18.68
CA ALA A 106 -4.97 -5.83 18.31
C ALA A 106 -5.94 -6.90 17.75
N GLY A 107 -5.46 -8.08 17.37
CA GLY A 107 -6.30 -9.11 16.74
C GLY A 107 -6.58 -8.86 15.24
N LEU A 108 -5.75 -8.04 14.59
CA LEU A 108 -5.74 -7.90 13.14
C LEU A 108 -5.26 -9.21 12.49
N LYS A 109 -5.79 -9.48 11.31
CA LYS A 109 -5.41 -10.60 10.45
C LYS A 109 -4.92 -10.09 9.11
N GLU A 110 -4.04 -10.88 8.51
CA GLU A 110 -3.48 -10.55 7.20
C GLU A 110 -4.61 -10.40 6.19
N ASN A 111 -4.52 -9.36 5.36
CA ASN A 111 -5.53 -9.00 4.37
C ASN A 111 -6.84 -8.43 4.92
N ASP A 112 -6.91 -8.08 6.21
CA ASP A 112 -8.02 -7.28 6.73
C ASP A 112 -8.19 -6.00 5.91
N LEU A 113 -9.44 -5.64 5.60
CA LEU A 113 -9.75 -4.44 4.82
C LEU A 113 -10.30 -3.35 5.75
N ALA A 114 -9.46 -2.39 6.15
CA ALA A 114 -9.93 -1.23 6.90
C ALA A 114 -10.87 -0.37 6.05
N ILE A 115 -12.06 -0.13 6.59
CA ILE A 115 -13.11 0.68 5.95
C ILE A 115 -13.51 1.90 6.78
N ALA A 116 -13.27 1.91 8.09
CA ALA A 116 -13.52 3.09 8.93
C ALA A 116 -12.52 3.21 10.08
N LEU A 117 -12.26 4.42 10.54
CA LEU A 117 -11.42 4.74 11.69
C LEU A 117 -12.18 5.68 12.63
N ASN A 118 -12.38 5.28 13.89
CA ASN A 118 -13.20 5.99 14.88
C ASN A 118 -14.61 6.35 14.37
N GLY A 119 -15.21 5.45 13.58
CA GLY A 119 -16.51 5.67 12.95
C GLY A 119 -16.49 6.56 11.69
N LEU A 120 -15.35 7.11 11.29
CA LEU A 120 -15.18 7.88 10.06
C LEU A 120 -14.85 6.94 8.89
N ASP A 121 -15.62 7.02 7.80
CA ASP A 121 -15.44 6.18 6.62
C ASP A 121 -14.14 6.54 5.88
N LEU A 122 -13.20 5.60 5.84
CA LEU A 122 -11.92 5.78 5.17
C LEU A 122 -12.04 5.78 3.64
N ARG A 123 -13.18 5.34 3.09
CA ARG A 123 -13.47 5.34 1.66
C ARG A 123 -13.99 6.70 1.18
N ASP A 124 -14.47 7.53 2.11
CA ASP A 124 -14.81 8.93 1.85
C ASP A 124 -13.58 9.82 2.03
N LYS A 125 -13.37 10.73 1.07
CA LYS A 125 -12.15 11.54 1.03
C LYS A 125 -12.07 12.56 2.16
N GLU A 126 -13.18 13.19 2.53
CA GLU A 126 -13.18 14.21 3.57
C GLU A 126 -13.14 13.57 4.96
N GLN A 127 -13.90 12.48 5.15
CA GLN A 127 -13.86 11.72 6.41
C GLN A 127 -12.50 11.05 6.64
N SER A 128 -11.87 10.49 5.60
CA SER A 128 -10.52 9.94 5.74
C SER A 128 -9.49 11.00 6.13
N ARG A 129 -9.51 12.19 5.51
CA ARG A 129 -8.64 13.31 5.92
C ARG A 129 -8.87 13.72 7.37
N GLN A 130 -10.13 13.80 7.79
CA GLN A 130 -10.47 14.13 9.17
C GLN A 130 -9.95 13.08 10.15
N ALA A 131 -10.13 11.80 9.83
CA ALA A 131 -9.68 10.69 10.66
C ALA A 131 -8.15 10.72 10.89
N LEU A 132 -7.39 11.03 9.83
CA LEU A 132 -5.94 11.10 9.88
C LEU A 132 -5.41 12.35 10.58
N ALA A 133 -6.10 13.47 10.42
CA ALA A 133 -5.76 14.71 11.08
C ALA A 133 -5.85 14.58 12.61
N GLN A 134 -6.78 13.76 13.11
CA GLN A 134 -6.96 13.52 14.54
C GLN A 134 -6.00 12.47 15.11
N LEU A 135 -5.50 11.56 14.27
CA LEU A 135 -4.67 10.43 14.68
C LEU A 135 -3.45 10.80 15.58
N PRO A 136 -2.69 11.90 15.37
CA PRO A 136 -1.59 12.29 16.25
C PRO A 136 -1.99 12.60 17.69
N GLU A 137 -3.21 13.10 17.89
CA GLU A 137 -3.73 13.54 19.18
C GLU A 137 -4.31 12.37 19.97
N LEU A 138 -4.58 11.25 19.30
CA LEU A 138 -5.17 10.07 19.90
C LEU A 138 -4.12 9.12 20.47
N THR A 139 -4.46 8.52 21.59
CA THR A 139 -3.72 7.42 22.22
C THR A 139 -4.28 6.05 21.83
N GLU A 140 -5.53 6.03 21.36
CA GLU A 140 -6.28 4.85 21.01
C GLU A 140 -7.16 5.12 19.78
N ILE A 141 -7.39 4.09 18.98
CA ILE A 141 -8.30 4.15 17.83
C ILE A 141 -9.14 2.87 17.76
N THR A 142 -10.34 3.00 17.18
CA THR A 142 -11.17 1.89 16.75
C THR A 142 -11.13 1.80 15.23
N LEU A 143 -10.65 0.69 14.71
CA LEU A 143 -10.55 0.40 13.28
C LEU A 143 -11.64 -0.59 12.90
N THR A 144 -12.58 -0.18 12.05
CA THR A 144 -13.56 -1.10 11.47
C THR A 144 -12.92 -1.75 10.24
N VAL A 145 -12.74 -3.06 10.30
CA VAL A 145 -12.22 -3.88 9.21
C VAL A 145 -13.31 -4.77 8.63
N GLU A 146 -13.22 -5.05 7.33
CA GLU A 146 -14.02 -6.06 6.66
C GLU A 146 -13.16 -7.31 6.45
N ARG A 147 -13.62 -8.43 7.02
CA ARG A 147 -12.97 -9.74 7.00
C ARG A 147 -14.00 -10.77 6.58
N ASP A 148 -13.74 -11.48 5.48
CA ASP A 148 -14.67 -12.47 4.91
C ASP A 148 -16.08 -11.90 4.66
N GLY A 149 -16.16 -10.60 4.32
CA GLY A 149 -17.42 -9.88 4.10
C GLY A 149 -18.16 -9.46 5.39
N GLN A 150 -17.60 -9.73 6.57
CA GLN A 150 -18.13 -9.29 7.86
C GLN A 150 -17.34 -8.10 8.41
N LYS A 151 -18.05 -7.13 9.00
CA LYS A 151 -17.42 -6.00 9.69
C LYS A 151 -17.01 -6.39 11.11
N GLN A 152 -15.80 -6.03 11.50
CA GLN A 152 -15.26 -6.25 12.83
C GLN A 152 -14.59 -4.96 13.30
N ASP A 153 -14.87 -4.55 14.54
CA ASP A 153 -14.20 -3.41 15.15
C ASP A 153 -12.99 -3.90 15.94
N ILE A 154 -11.85 -3.27 15.68
CA ILE A 154 -10.56 -3.62 16.24
C ILE A 154 -10.05 -2.41 16.99
N TYR A 155 -9.77 -2.57 18.28
CA TYR A 155 -9.22 -1.52 19.11
C TYR A 155 -7.68 -1.57 19.08
N LEU A 156 -7.04 -0.44 18.81
CA LEU A 156 -5.59 -0.30 18.78
C LEU A 156 -5.15 0.81 19.74
N ALA A 157 -4.21 0.49 20.63
CA ALA A 157 -3.47 1.48 21.39
C ALA A 157 -2.28 1.96 20.54
N LEU A 158 -2.18 3.27 20.31
CA LEU A 158 -1.14 3.89 19.47
C LEU A 158 0.12 4.28 20.27
N ARG A 159 0.00 4.40 21.59
CA ARG A 159 1.12 4.63 22.49
C ARG A 159 1.28 3.44 23.42
N ASP A 160 2.50 2.92 23.46
CA ASP A 160 3.02 2.18 24.60
C ASP A 160 3.41 3.28 25.62
N GLU A 161 2.85 3.24 26.84
CA GLU A 161 3.33 4.11 27.93
C GLU A 161 4.73 3.72 28.39
#